data_AF-A0A7Z0MP94-F1
#
_entry.id   AF-A0A7Z0MP94-F1
#
_cell.length_a   1.000
_cell.length_b   1.000
_cell.length_c   1.000
_cell.angle_alpha   90.00
_cell.angle_beta   90.00
_cell.angle_gamma   90.00
#
_symmetry.space_group_name_H-M   'P 1'
#
loop_
_entity.id
_entity.type
_entity.pdbx_description
1 polymer ?
#
loop_
_entity_poly.entity_id
_entity_poly.type
_entity_poly.pdbx_seq_one_letter_code
_entity_poly.pdbx_strand_id
1 'polypeptide(L)' 'MNSSNRQWQFWVDRGGTFTDIVACKPNGQLISHKLLSDNPEQYQISALQRG' A
#
# COMPACT_ATOMS: atom_id res chain seq x y z
N MET A 1 6.44 -19.94 24.17
CA MET A 1 5.56 -19.27 23.18
C MET A 1 6.14 -17.89 22.97
N ASN A 2 6.90 -17.71 21.88
CA ASN A 2 7.91 -16.66 21.76
C ASN A 2 7.30 -15.28 21.46
N SER A 3 7.76 -14.31 22.25
CA SER A 3 7.96 -12.88 21.98
C SER A 3 6.92 -12.18 21.10
N SER A 4 6.12 -11.32 21.75
CA SER A 4 5.38 -10.22 21.14
C SER A 4 6.11 -9.67 19.92
N ASN A 5 5.55 -9.92 18.73
CA ASN A 5 6.17 -9.65 17.44
C ASN A 5 6.34 -8.14 17.25
N ARG A 6 7.46 -7.59 17.75
CA ARG A 6 7.89 -6.18 17.59
C ARG A 6 8.48 -5.94 16.21
N GLN A 7 7.93 -6.56 15.19
CA GLN A 7 8.40 -6.44 13.82
C GLN A 7 7.36 -5.72 12.99
N TRP A 8 7.83 -5.00 11.98
CA TRP A 8 6.94 -4.43 10.98
C TRP A 8 6.29 -5.56 10.19
N GLN A 9 4.99 -5.43 9.94
CA GLN A 9 4.24 -6.34 9.09
C GLN A 9 3.61 -5.54 7.96
N PHE A 10 3.60 -6.11 6.77
CA PHE A 10 3.09 -5.46 5.57
C PHE A 10 2.11 -6.38 4.85
N TRP A 11 1.03 -5.78 4.35
CA TRP A 11 0.10 -6.39 3.41
C TRP A 11 0.04 -5.51 2.17
N VAL A 12 0.14 -6.14 1.01
CA VAL A 12 0.09 -5.47 -0.29
C VAL A 12 -1.01 -6.11 -1.10
N ASP A 13 -1.98 -5.32 -1.51
CA ASP A 13 -3.06 -5.72 -2.40
C ASP A 13 -2.94 -4.92 -3.70
N ARG A 14 -2.61 -5.62 -4.79
CA ARG A 14 -2.40 -4.98 -6.09
C ARG A 14 -3.68 -5.10 -6.93
N GLY A 15 -4.39 -3.99 -7.08
CA GLY A 15 -5.50 -3.85 -8.00
C GLY A 15 -5.06 -3.34 -9.39
N GLY A 16 -6.06 -3.00 -10.22
CA GLY A 16 -5.84 -2.46 -11.57
C GLY A 16 -5.21 -1.06 -11.56
N THR A 17 -5.98 -0.04 -11.15
CA THR A 17 -5.51 1.36 -11.13
C THR A 17 -4.68 1.70 -9.89
N PHE A 18 -4.93 1.01 -8.77
CA PHE A 18 -4.29 1.31 -7.49
C PHE A 18 -3.75 0.05 -6.81
N THR A 19 -2.71 0.25 -6.01
CA THR A 19 -2.14 -0.71 -5.08
C THR A 19 -2.33 -0.18 -3.66
N ASP A 20 -2.92 -1.00 -2.81
CA ASP A 20 -3.13 -0.71 -1.40
C ASP A 20 -2.01 -1.36 -0.56
N ILE A 21 -1.37 -0.55 0.28
CA ILE A 21 -0.32 -0.96 1.21
C ILE A 21 -0.84 -0.71 2.62
N VAL A 22 -0.86 -1.75 3.44
CA VAL A 22 -1.12 -1.65 4.87
C VAL A 22 0.13 -2.07 5.61
N ALA A 23 0.59 -1.24 6.55
CA ALA A 23 1.71 -1.51 7.42
C ALA A 23 1.25 -1.55 8.88
N CYS A 24 1.62 -2.59 9.61
CA CYS A 24 1.54 -2.61 11.07
C CYS A 24 2.92 -2.33 11.65
N LYS A 25 3.00 -1.28 12.45
CA LYS A 25 4.18 -0.97 13.25
C LYS A 25 4.40 -2.06 14.31
N PRO A 26 5.64 -2.23 14.80
CA PRO A 26 5.94 -3.03 15.99
C PRO A 26 5.09 -2.72 17.23
N ASN A 27 4.55 -1.51 17.34
CA ASN A 27 3.68 -1.09 18.44
C ASN A 27 2.18 -1.39 18.21
N GLY A 28 1.83 -2.07 17.12
CA GLY A 28 0.46 -2.42 16.76
C GLY A 28 -0.30 -1.34 15.99
N GLN A 29 0.27 -0.16 15.78
CA GLN A 29 -0.39 0.90 15.01
C GLN A 29 -0.41 0.54 13.51
N LEU A 30 -1.59 0.65 12.91
CA LEU A 30 -1.77 0.49 11.47
C LEU A 30 -1.59 1.82 10.74
N ILE A 31 -0.94 1.76 9.58
CA ILE A 31 -0.84 2.84 8.59
C ILE A 31 -1.26 2.26 7.24
N SER A 32 -2.06 2.99 6.48
CA SER A 32 -2.45 2.63 5.12
C SER A 32 -1.98 3.68 4.12
N HIS A 33 -1.56 3.23 2.95
CA HIS A 33 -1.21 4.05 1.80
C HIS A 33 -1.78 3.44 0.53
N LYS A 34 -2.37 4.27 -0.32
CA LYS A 34 -2.87 3.89 -1.65
C LYS A 34 -1.98 4.57 -2.69
N LEU A 35 -1.42 3.77 -3.59
CA LEU A 35 -0.56 4.24 -4.67
C LEU A 35 -1.21 3.91 -6.00
N LEU A 36 -0.98 4.72 -7.05
CA LEU A 36 -1.31 4.32 -8.41
C LEU A 36 -0.45 3.10 -8.77
N SER A 37 -1.07 2.06 -9.33
CA SER A 37 -0.33 0.92 -9.85
C SER A 37 0.48 1.39 -11.06
N ASP A 38 1.81 1.25 -10.99
CA ASP A 38 2.67 1.62 -12.12
C ASP A 38 2.38 0.66 -13.29
N ASN A 39 1.79 1.21 -14.35
CA ASN A 39 1.43 0.46 -15.54
C ASN A 39 1.87 1.27 -16.76
N PRO A 40 3.02 0.93 -17.39
CA PRO A 40 3.56 1.68 -18.53
C PRO A 40 2.57 1.82 -19.69
N GLU A 41 1.61 0.90 -19.84
CA GLU A 41 0.57 0.97 -20.87
C GLU A 41 -0.60 1.93 -20.52
N GLN A 42 -0.79 2.32 -19.26
CA GLN A 42 -1.90 3.18 -18.81
C GLN A 42 -1.52 4.65 -18.55
N TYR A 43 -0.26 5.04 -18.75
CA TYR A 43 0.17 6.45 -18.64
C TYR A 43 -0.53 7.40 -19.61
N GLN A 44 -1.26 6.87 -20.61
CA GLN A 44 -1.90 7.71 -21.62
C GLN A 44 -3.22 8.38 -21.18
N ILE A 45 -3.86 7.97 -20.07
CA ILE A 45 -5.18 8.52 -19.69
C ILE A 45 -5.29 9.00 -18.22
N SER A 46 -4.41 8.58 -17.31
CA SER A 46 -4.71 8.71 -15.86
C SER A 46 -4.04 9.89 -15.12
N ALA A 47 -3.30 10.77 -15.81
CA ALA A 47 -2.65 11.94 -15.18
C ALA A 47 -3.58 13.16 -14.97
N LEU A 48 -4.90 12.98 -15.09
CA LEU A 48 -5.90 14.03 -14.87
C LEU A 48 -6.88 13.61 -13.77
N GLN A 49 -6.48 13.76 -12.51
CA GLN A 49 -7.46 14.17 -11.49
C GLN A 49 -6.80 15.06 -10.43
N ARG A 50 -7.10 16.36 -10.56
CA ARG A 50 -6.85 17.46 -9.62
C ARG A 50 -7.71 17.31 -8.36
N GLY A 51 -7.22 17.87 -7.25
CA GLY A 51 -8.02 18.23 -6.07
C GLY A 51 -7.23 18.15 -4.79
#